data_AF-A0A964HA50-F1
#
_entry.id   AF-A0A964HA50-F1
#
_cell.length_a   1.000
_cell.length_b   1.000
_cell.length_c   1.000
_cell.angle_alpha   90.00
_cell.angle_beta   90.00
_cell.angle_gamma   90.00
#
_symmetry.space_group_name_H-M   'P 1'
#
loop_
_entity.id
_entity.type
_entity.pdbx_description
1 polymer ?
#
loop_
_entity_poly.entity_id
_entity_poly.type
_entity_poly.pdbx_seq_one_letter_code
_entity_poly.pdbx_strand_id
1 'polypeptide(L)'
;MRGRNGLSLIDRTSVALVASFALVLAAWIGLQRLGLWAYDPSSLRDAALMVAAASLLFFVFVRLSLAVVDRYIRETALLQAALYRVSTEASAAGNLREFYASIHNIVAGLMDATNFYVAVYDPGREVVNFEYFVDECDQPVRDMPAGQGLTGKVLKSRTPY
;
A
#
# COMPACT_ATOMS: atom_id res chain seq x y z
N MET A 1 24.52 11.05 -8.79
CA MET A 1 23.36 11.93 -9.06
C MET A 1 22.26 11.11 -9.71
N ARG A 2 21.17 10.84 -9.00
CA ARG A 2 19.93 10.29 -9.58
C ARG A 2 18.79 10.78 -8.68
N GLY A 3 17.95 11.66 -9.23
CA GLY A 3 16.92 12.39 -8.50
C GLY A 3 15.92 11.45 -7.84
N ARG A 4 15.78 11.57 -6.53
CA ARG A 4 14.65 11.02 -5.78
C ARG A 4 13.41 11.80 -6.21
N ASN A 5 12.61 11.23 -7.11
CA ASN A 5 11.23 11.64 -7.32
C ASN A 5 10.40 11.22 -6.09
N GLY A 6 10.65 11.89 -4.97
CA GLY A 6 10.05 11.67 -3.65
C GLY A 6 8.80 12.51 -3.42
N LEU A 7 7.90 12.57 -4.40
CA LEU A 7 6.53 12.96 -4.12
C LEU A 7 5.89 11.74 -3.45
N SER A 8 5.55 11.85 -2.17
CA SER A 8 4.84 10.80 -1.44
C SER A 8 3.56 10.42 -2.19
N LEU A 9 3.05 9.19 -2.02
CA LEU A 9 1.84 8.75 -2.73
C LEU A 9 0.65 9.72 -2.48
N ILE A 10 0.62 10.33 -1.28
CA ILE A 10 -0.31 11.37 -0.84
C ILE A 10 -0.23 12.62 -1.73
N ASP A 11 0.98 13.02 -2.11
CA ASP A 11 1.22 14.17 -2.99
C ASP A 11 0.75 13.86 -4.41
N ARG A 12 1.00 12.65 -4.92
CA ARG A 12 0.52 12.23 -6.24
C ARG A 12 -1.00 12.15 -6.32
N THR A 13 -1.68 11.65 -5.29
CA THR A 13 -3.14 11.62 -5.25
C THR A 13 -3.74 13.01 -5.11
N SER A 14 -3.11 13.89 -4.32
CA SER A 14 -3.56 15.27 -4.15
C SER A 14 -3.39 16.08 -5.44
N VAL A 15 -2.25 15.95 -6.12
CA VAL A 15 -1.98 16.58 -7.41
C VAL A 15 -2.92 16.03 -8.50
N ALA A 16 -3.18 14.72 -8.52
CA ALA A 16 -4.11 14.12 -9.48
C ALA A 16 -5.56 14.60 -9.28
N LEU A 17 -5.99 14.78 -8.03
CA LEU A 17 -7.31 15.32 -7.72
C LEU A 17 -7.44 16.78 -8.16
N VAL A 18 -6.47 17.63 -7.83
CA VAL A 18 -6.45 19.04 -8.23
C VAL A 18 -6.43 19.17 -9.76
N ALA A 19 -5.62 18.35 -10.45
CA ALA A 19 -5.55 18.33 -11.91
C ALA A 19 -6.87 17.87 -12.55
N SER A 20 -7.55 16.87 -11.97
CA SER A 20 -8.84 16.38 -12.47
C SER A 20 -9.94 17.43 -12.36
N PHE A 21 -9.99 18.19 -11.26
CA PHE A 21 -10.92 19.31 -11.11
C PHE A 21 -10.65 20.42 -12.14
N ALA A 22 -9.37 20.79 -12.34
CA ALA A 22 -8.99 21.78 -13.34
C ALA A 22 -9.36 21.36 -14.76
N LEU A 23 -9.24 20.07 -15.10
CA LEU A 23 -9.65 19.52 -16.40
C LEU A 23 -11.16 19.56 -16.61
N VAL A 24 -11.96 19.24 -15.59
CA VAL A 24 -13.43 19.32 -15.67
C VAL A 24 -13.87 20.77 -15.88
N LEU A 25 -13.27 21.71 -15.14
CA LEU A 25 -13.54 23.14 -15.30
C LEU A 25 -13.12 23.66 -16.68
N ALA A 26 -11.95 23.25 -17.17
CA ALA A 26 -11.46 23.65 -18.49
C ALA A 26 -12.30 23.06 -19.63
N ALA A 27 -12.72 21.79 -19.52
CA ALA A 27 -13.61 21.15 -20.48
C ALA A 27 -14.96 21.85 -20.54
N TRP A 28 -15.50 22.26 -19.39
CA TRP A 28 -16.74 23.03 -19.29
C TRP A 28 -16.63 24.40 -19.97
N ILE A 29 -15.57 25.16 -19.66
CA ILE A 29 -15.30 26.45 -20.31
C ILE A 29 -15.10 26.27 -21.82
N GLY A 30 -14.44 25.19 -22.24
CA GLY A 30 -14.25 24.84 -23.65
C GLY A 30 -15.56 24.54 -24.37
N LEU A 31 -16.46 23.78 -23.75
CA LEU A 31 -17.80 23.48 -24.26
C LEU A 31 -18.65 24.74 -24.46
N GLN A 32 -18.54 25.72 -23.55
CA GLN A 32 -19.19 27.03 -23.71
C GLN A 32 -18.61 27.80 -24.90
N ARG A 33 -17.27 27.84 -25.04
CA ARG A 33 -16.60 28.55 -26.15
C ARG A 33 -16.90 27.97 -27.53
N LEU A 34 -17.16 26.67 -27.60
CA LEU A 34 -17.50 25.99 -28.86
C LEU A 34 -18.97 26.15 -29.27
N GLY A 35 -19.80 26.82 -28.46
CA GLY A 35 -21.23 27.00 -28.75
C GLY A 35 -22.04 25.70 -28.77
N LEU A 36 -21.44 24.58 -28.31
CA LEU A 36 -22.09 23.27 -28.23
C LEU A 36 -23.20 23.23 -27.18
N TRP A 37 -23.23 24.23 -26.30
CA TRP A 37 -24.33 24.51 -25.40
C TRP A 37 -24.81 25.93 -25.64
N ALA A 38 -26.07 26.08 -26.07
CA ALA A 38 -26.77 27.35 -26.07
C ALA A 38 -27.05 27.78 -24.62
N TYR A 39 -26.14 28.56 -24.05
CA TYR A 39 -26.31 29.23 -22.76
C TYR A 39 -26.72 30.67 -23.02
N ASP A 40 -27.93 31.05 -22.59
CA ASP A 40 -28.35 32.45 -22.54
C ASP A 40 -28.01 33.03 -21.16
N PRO A 41 -27.00 33.92 -21.06
CA PRO A 41 -26.62 34.54 -19.79
C PRO A 41 -27.69 35.48 -19.20
N SER A 42 -28.69 35.88 -19.98
CA SER A 42 -29.81 36.69 -19.51
C SER A 42 -30.97 35.85 -18.95
N SER A 43 -30.95 34.53 -19.20
CA SER A 43 -31.95 33.58 -18.73
C SER A 43 -31.59 33.04 -17.34
N LEU A 44 -32.40 33.40 -16.34
CA LEU A 44 -32.26 32.89 -14.97
C LEU A 44 -32.39 31.35 -14.89
N ARG A 45 -33.17 30.74 -15.78
CA ARG A 45 -33.36 29.28 -15.83
C ARG A 45 -32.08 28.58 -16.29
N ASP A 46 -31.43 29.10 -17.32
CA ASP A 46 -30.22 28.48 -17.85
C ASP A 46 -29.05 28.67 -16.88
N ALA A 47 -28.95 29.83 -16.24
CA ALA A 47 -28.00 30.06 -15.14
C ALA A 47 -28.24 29.12 -13.95
N ALA A 48 -29.49 28.91 -13.53
CA ALA A 48 -29.81 27.99 -12.44
C ALA A 48 -29.47 26.53 -12.78
N LEU A 49 -29.75 26.08 -14.00
CA LEU A 49 -29.37 24.75 -14.48
C LEU A 49 -27.85 24.58 -14.54
N MET A 50 -27.11 25.61 -14.95
CA MET A 50 -25.64 25.59 -14.93
C MET A 50 -25.11 25.41 -13.51
N VAL A 51 -25.59 26.21 -12.56
CA VAL A 51 -25.14 26.15 -11.16
C VAL A 51 -25.46 24.78 -10.57
N ALA A 52 -26.67 24.26 -10.79
CA ALA A 52 -27.06 22.94 -10.31
C ALA A 52 -26.17 21.82 -10.87
N ALA A 53 -25.86 21.85 -12.17
CA ALA A 53 -24.97 20.88 -12.81
C ALA A 53 -23.53 20.96 -12.26
N ALA A 54 -23.00 22.17 -12.07
CA ALA A 54 -21.68 22.38 -11.49
C ALA A 54 -21.62 21.91 -10.02
N SER A 55 -22.65 22.21 -9.22
CA SER A 55 -22.76 21.73 -7.84
C SER A 55 -22.86 20.21 -7.76
N LEU A 56 -23.59 19.57 -8.67
CA LEU A 56 -23.69 18.11 -8.72
C LEU A 56 -22.35 17.47 -9.09
N LEU A 57 -21.66 17.97 -10.11
CA LEU A 57 -20.35 17.48 -10.51
C LEU A 57 -19.32 17.65 -9.40
N PHE A 58 -19.32 18.81 -8.74
CA PHE A 58 -18.47 19.07 -7.57
C PHE A 58 -18.78 18.10 -6.44
N PHE A 59 -20.06 17.89 -6.12
CA PHE A 59 -20.48 16.95 -5.08
C PHE A 59 -20.03 15.52 -5.37
N VAL A 60 -20.25 15.04 -6.61
CA VAL A 60 -19.80 13.72 -7.06
C VAL A 60 -18.28 13.60 -6.97
N PHE A 61 -17.56 14.62 -7.42
CA PHE A 61 -16.11 14.67 -7.35
C PHE A 61 -15.61 14.57 -5.91
N VAL A 62 -16.15 15.37 -4.99
CA VAL A 62 -15.79 15.33 -3.56
C VAL A 62 -16.08 13.95 -2.97
N ARG A 63 -17.25 13.37 -3.25
CA ARG A 63 -17.62 12.03 -2.75
C ARG A 63 -16.67 10.94 -3.24
N LEU A 64 -16.31 10.97 -4.51
CA LEU A 64 -15.36 10.01 -5.10
C LEU A 64 -13.96 10.19 -4.49
N SER A 65 -13.52 11.44 -4.32
CA SER A 65 -12.24 11.78 -3.71
C SER A 65 -12.14 11.24 -2.29
N LEU A 66 -13.17 11.48 -1.47
CA LEU A 66 -13.23 10.96 -0.10
C LEU A 66 -13.19 9.44 -0.06
N ALA A 67 -13.90 8.75 -0.95
CA ALA A 67 -13.89 7.29 -1.02
C ALA A 67 -12.51 6.72 -1.38
N VAL A 68 -11.78 7.36 -2.29
CA VAL A 68 -10.41 6.97 -2.68
C VAL A 68 -9.44 7.19 -1.53
N VAL A 69 -9.50 8.36 -0.88
CA VAL A 69 -8.61 8.70 0.24
C VAL A 69 -8.87 7.77 1.43
N ASP A 70 -10.13 7.47 1.75
CA ASP A 70 -10.51 6.59 2.85
C ASP A 70 -10.03 5.15 2.63
N ARG A 71 -10.10 4.64 1.39
CA ARG A 71 -9.51 3.35 1.03
C ARG A 71 -8.00 3.33 1.27
N TYR A 72 -7.30 4.37 0.86
CA TYR A 72 -5.85 4.48 1.01
C TYR A 72 -5.43 4.57 2.49
N ILE A 73 -6.12 5.40 3.28
CA ILE A 73 -5.87 5.53 4.73
C ILE A 73 -6.05 4.17 5.41
N ARG A 74 -7.13 3.44 5.12
CA ARG A 74 -7.36 2.11 5.71
C ARG A 74 -6.24 1.12 5.44
N GLU A 75 -5.78 1.03 4.19
CA GLU A 75 -4.72 0.09 3.81
C GLU A 75 -3.39 0.41 4.53
N THR A 76 -3.01 1.69 4.57
CA THR A 76 -1.80 2.12 5.28
C THR A 76 -1.89 1.98 6.80
N ALA A 77 -3.07 2.25 7.38
CA ALA A 77 -3.29 2.15 8.82
C ALA A 77 -3.20 0.71 9.32
N LEU A 78 -3.70 -0.27 8.56
CA LEU A 78 -3.60 -1.69 8.90
C LEU A 78 -2.13 -2.14 8.94
N LEU A 79 -1.35 -1.76 7.93
CA LEU A 79 0.07 -2.09 7.86
C LEU A 79 0.88 -1.40 8.97
N GLN A 80 0.61 -0.11 9.24
CA GLN A 80 1.24 0.61 10.34
C GLN A 80 0.88 0.02 11.70
N ALA A 81 -0.38 -0.36 11.92
CA ALA A 81 -0.81 -1.00 13.15
C ALA A 81 -0.16 -2.37 13.34
N ALA A 82 -0.04 -3.18 12.28
CA ALA A 82 0.66 -4.45 12.31
C ALA A 82 2.15 -4.27 12.65
N LEU A 83 2.85 -3.35 11.97
CA LEU A 83 4.25 -3.03 12.26
C LEU A 83 4.45 -2.48 13.67
N TYR A 84 3.53 -1.65 14.15
CA TYR A 84 3.56 -1.13 15.52
C TYR A 84 3.44 -2.28 16.52
N ARG A 85 2.47 -3.19 16.32
CA ARG A 85 2.32 -4.39 17.15
C ARG A 85 3.57 -5.28 17.12
N VAL A 86 4.17 -5.52 15.95
CA VAL A 86 5.45 -6.25 15.86
C VAL A 86 6.49 -5.57 16.72
N SER A 87 6.68 -4.25 16.58
CA SER A 87 7.69 -3.49 17.32
C SER A 87 7.45 -3.53 18.83
N THR A 88 6.21 -3.37 19.28
CA THR A 88 5.85 -3.41 20.69
C THR A 88 6.03 -4.81 21.29
N GLU A 89 5.54 -5.85 20.61
CA GLU A 89 5.68 -7.23 21.07
C GLU A 89 7.15 -7.69 21.02
N ALA A 90 7.92 -7.27 20.01
CA ALA A 90 9.36 -7.49 19.91
C ALA A 90 10.16 -6.85 21.03
N SER A 91 9.82 -5.61 21.38
CA SER A 91 10.48 -4.89 22.46
C SER A 91 10.14 -5.45 23.85
N ALA A 92 9.03 -6.18 23.97
CA ALA A 92 8.58 -6.81 25.22
C ALA A 92 9.00 -8.28 25.37
N ALA A 93 9.43 -8.92 24.28
CA ALA A 93 9.85 -10.32 24.28
C ALA A 93 11.07 -10.54 25.18
N GLY A 94 10.99 -11.53 26.07
CA GLY A 94 12.11 -11.85 26.97
C GLY A 94 13.21 -12.67 26.29
N ASN A 95 12.92 -13.27 25.14
CA ASN A 95 13.86 -14.07 24.35
C ASN A 95 13.49 -14.08 22.85
N LEU A 96 14.45 -14.47 22.00
CA LEU A 96 14.30 -14.48 20.54
C LEU A 96 13.17 -15.41 20.05
N ARG A 97 12.87 -16.49 20.78
CA ARG A 97 11.85 -17.47 20.38
C ARG A 97 10.44 -16.90 20.50
N GLU A 98 10.16 -16.21 21.60
CA GLU A 98 8.90 -15.47 21.80
C GLU A 98 8.72 -14.37 20.76
N PHE A 99 9.82 -13.67 20.43
CA PHE A 99 9.81 -12.66 19.37
C PHE A 99 9.41 -13.25 18.00
N TYR A 100 10.03 -14.36 17.58
CA TYR A 100 9.68 -14.99 16.30
C TYR A 100 8.25 -15.53 16.28
N ALA A 101 7.75 -16.06 17.40
CA ALA A 101 6.36 -16.49 17.52
C ALA A 101 5.36 -15.32 17.40
N SER A 102 5.69 -14.15 17.98
CA SER A 102 4.89 -12.93 17.83
C SER A 102 4.84 -12.47 16.37
N ILE A 103 6.00 -12.42 15.67
CA ILE A 103 6.04 -12.08 14.24
C ILE A 103 5.16 -13.03 13.43
N HIS A 104 5.31 -14.33 13.66
CA HIS A 104 4.53 -15.36 12.98
C HIS A 104 3.02 -15.10 13.12
N ASN A 105 2.53 -14.85 14.35
CA ASN A 105 1.11 -14.54 14.59
C ASN A 105 0.64 -13.27 13.86
N ILE A 106 1.46 -12.25 13.77
CA ILE A 106 1.10 -11.01 13.07
C ILE A 106 1.04 -11.25 11.55
N VAL A 107 2.01 -11.99 11.00
CA VAL A 107 2.03 -12.37 9.58
C VAL A 107 0.82 -13.25 9.23
N ALA A 108 0.46 -14.20 10.10
CA ALA A 108 -0.73 -15.04 9.94
C ALA A 108 -2.05 -14.25 9.93
N GLY A 109 -2.08 -13.06 10.54
CA GLY A 109 -3.22 -12.15 10.46
C GLY A 109 -3.32 -11.37 9.14
N LEU A 110 -2.28 -11.39 8.31
CA LEU A 110 -2.19 -10.66 7.05
C LEU A 110 -2.27 -11.58 5.82
N MET A 111 -1.75 -12.80 5.93
CA MET A 111 -1.76 -13.82 4.88
C MET A 111 -1.72 -15.22 5.48
N ASP A 112 -1.99 -16.24 4.65
CA ASP A 112 -1.76 -17.62 5.05
C ASP A 112 -0.27 -17.82 5.37
N ALA A 113 0.02 -18.11 6.64
CA ALA A 113 1.37 -18.29 7.17
C ALA A 113 1.50 -19.65 7.86
N THR A 114 0.68 -20.63 7.49
CA THR A 114 0.62 -21.94 8.16
C THR A 114 1.99 -22.65 8.18
N ASN A 115 2.82 -22.39 7.17
CA ASN A 115 4.24 -22.73 7.15
C ASN A 115 5.09 -21.45 7.22
N PHE A 116 5.85 -21.27 8.29
CA PHE A 116 6.66 -20.07 8.55
C PHE A 116 7.97 -20.41 9.27
N TYR A 117 9.09 -19.88 8.75
CA TYR A 117 10.40 -20.03 9.38
C TYR A 117 11.25 -18.76 9.28
N VAL A 118 12.18 -18.61 10.22
CA VAL A 118 13.21 -17.58 10.22
C VAL A 118 14.57 -18.26 10.14
N ALA A 119 15.34 -17.88 9.13
CA ALA A 119 16.62 -18.49 8.81
C ALA A 119 17.74 -17.44 8.78
N VAL A 120 18.86 -17.75 9.42
CA VAL A 120 20.06 -16.90 9.50
C VAL A 120 21.20 -17.56 8.74
N TYR A 121 21.78 -16.83 7.80
CA TYR A 121 22.93 -17.31 7.05
C TYR A 121 24.24 -17.06 7.82
N ASP A 122 25.01 -18.12 8.06
CA ASP A 122 26.37 -18.07 8.61
C ASP A 122 27.40 -18.18 7.46
N PRO A 123 28.04 -17.08 7.07
CA PRO A 123 29.02 -17.07 5.99
C PRO A 123 30.33 -17.78 6.35
N GLY A 124 30.64 -17.97 7.64
CA GLY A 124 31.86 -18.64 8.06
C GLY A 124 31.78 -20.17 7.90
N ARG A 125 30.57 -20.72 8.03
CA ARG A 125 30.28 -22.16 7.92
C ARG A 125 29.58 -22.54 6.60
N GLU A 126 29.21 -21.57 5.78
CA GLU A 126 28.37 -21.75 4.58
C GLU A 126 27.07 -22.53 4.87
N VAL A 127 26.43 -22.24 6.01
CA VAL A 127 25.16 -22.88 6.42
C VAL A 127 24.08 -21.84 6.71
N VAL A 128 22.85 -22.27 6.58
CA VAL A 128 21.64 -21.55 6.97
C VAL A 128 21.10 -22.20 8.23
N ASN A 129 21.09 -21.46 9.34
CA ASN A 129 20.53 -21.90 10.62
C ASN A 129 19.06 -21.49 10.69
N PHE A 130 18.16 -22.42 11.02
CA PHE A 130 16.74 -22.13 11.20
C PHE A 130 16.47 -21.83 12.68
N GLU A 131 16.44 -20.54 13.02
CA GLU A 131 16.23 -20.06 14.39
C GLU A 131 14.76 -20.17 14.83
N TYR A 132 13.83 -20.22 13.86
CA TYR A 132 12.42 -20.48 14.08
C TYR A 132 11.86 -21.27 12.91
N PHE A 133 11.04 -22.29 13.17
CA PHE A 133 10.47 -23.14 12.13
C PHE A 133 9.14 -23.71 12.61
N VAL A 134 8.08 -23.44 11.85
CA VAL A 134 6.74 -24.02 12.00
C VAL A 134 6.31 -24.46 10.61
N ASP A 135 6.03 -25.74 10.47
CA ASP A 135 5.57 -26.36 9.23
C ASP A 135 4.61 -27.51 9.58
N GLU A 136 3.61 -27.77 8.73
CA GLU A 136 2.64 -28.84 8.94
C GLU A 136 3.18 -30.24 8.61
N CYS A 137 4.14 -30.33 7.68
CA CYS A 137 4.62 -31.57 7.09
C CYS A 137 6.00 -31.96 7.60
N ASP A 138 6.90 -30.98 7.70
CA ASP A 138 8.32 -31.23 7.97
C ASP A 138 8.69 -31.01 9.44
N GLN A 139 9.60 -31.85 9.93
CA GLN A 139 10.21 -31.63 11.24
C GLN A 139 11.25 -30.50 11.17
N PRO A 140 11.38 -29.68 12.22
CA PRO A 140 12.33 -28.57 12.24
C PRO A 140 13.77 -29.08 12.07
N VAL A 141 14.41 -28.65 10.99
CA VAL A 141 15.85 -28.89 10.74
C VAL A 141 16.64 -27.74 11.34
N ARG A 142 17.74 -28.03 12.07
CA ARG A 142 18.53 -27.00 12.77
C ARG A 142 19.36 -26.14 11.82
N ASP A 143 20.01 -26.78 10.85
CA ASP A 143 20.84 -26.11 9.84
C ASP A 143 20.84 -26.86 8.50
N MET A 144 21.09 -26.13 7.41
CA MET A 144 21.21 -26.68 6.06
C MET A 144 22.34 -25.99 5.28
N PRO A 145 23.08 -26.69 4.40
CA PRO A 145 24.08 -26.05 3.54
C PRO A 145 23.50 -24.91 2.71
N ALA A 146 24.19 -23.78 2.69
CA ALA A 146 23.75 -22.61 1.98
C ALA A 146 23.80 -22.84 0.45
N GLY A 147 22.70 -22.55 -0.22
CA GLY A 147 22.60 -22.69 -1.67
C GLY A 147 21.80 -23.91 -2.15
N GLN A 148 21.26 -24.73 -1.25
CA GLN A 148 20.25 -25.75 -1.56
C GLN A 148 18.82 -25.20 -1.40
N GLY A 149 17.88 -25.77 -2.15
CA GLY A 149 16.46 -25.42 -2.08
C GLY A 149 16.10 -24.00 -2.55
N LEU A 150 14.87 -23.58 -2.27
CA LEU A 150 14.36 -22.25 -2.59
C LEU A 150 15.07 -21.15 -1.79
N THR A 151 15.36 -21.42 -0.51
CA THR A 151 16.10 -20.51 0.38
C THR A 151 17.50 -20.22 -0.17
N GLY A 152 18.19 -21.23 -0.70
CA GLY A 152 19.48 -21.07 -1.37
C GLY A 152 19.41 -20.19 -2.63
N LYS A 153 18.33 -20.24 -3.40
CA LYS A 153 18.13 -19.37 -4.57
C LYS A 153 17.92 -17.92 -4.16
N VAL A 154 17.14 -17.66 -3.11
CA VAL A 154 16.92 -16.30 -2.57
C VAL A 154 18.23 -15.72 -2.04
N LEU A 155 19.03 -16.50 -1.32
CA LEU A 155 20.34 -16.06 -0.82
C LEU A 155 21.30 -15.64 -1.94
N LYS A 156 21.33 -16.38 -3.05
CA LYS A 156 22.17 -16.08 -4.21
C LYS A 156 21.69 -14.85 -4.99
N SER A 157 20.37 -14.73 -5.19
CA SER A 157 19.77 -13.67 -6.01
C SER A 157 19.53 -12.36 -5.26
N ARG A 158 19.42 -12.38 -3.92
CA ARG A 158 19.01 -11.25 -3.07
C ARG A 158 17.67 -10.63 -3.47
N THR A 159 16.84 -11.41 -4.14
CA THR A 159 15.48 -11.02 -4.55
C THR A 159 14.48 -12.02 -3.97
N PRO A 160 13.30 -11.55 -3.53
CA PRO A 160 12.22 -12.47 -3.20
C PRO A 160 11.88 -13.34 -4.42
N TYR A 161 11.51 -14.59 -4.17
CA TYR A 161 11.13 -15.55 -5.20
C TYR A 161 9.68 -15.33 -5.65
#